data_AF-A0A654LVL4-F1
#
_entry.id   AF-A0A654LVL4-F1
#
_cell.length_a   1.000
_cell.length_b   1.000
_cell.length_c   1.000
_cell.angle_alpha   90.00
_cell.angle_beta   90.00
_cell.angle_gamma   90.00
#
_symmetry.space_group_name_H-M   'P 1'
#
loop_
_entity.id
_entity.type
_entity.pdbx_description
1 polymer ?
#
loop_
_entity_poly.entity_id
_entity_poly.type
_entity_poly.pdbx_seq_one_letter_code
_entity_poly.pdbx_strand_id
1 'polypeptide(L)'
;MQNYVTLILVVIMIGGFAFIGVIATTTLALPLDFLDNTYVFGPITGLTQDNNGTIDWVLAGVWRASLPNATDASSNTNSSSFNAAIEMIRPDGTGRHTHTVTDFTLLNSSQSDTNSTFYNGTSTVSLAKGPALDIPTSVTLSNKSIISIWLDPESVDHHFGDSHTIFGIVASPEFDKSIQNSPLHNGAGNNTLDH
;
A
#
# COMPACT_ATOMS: atom_id res chain seq x y z
N MET A 1 0.86 -59.06 -48.10
CA MET A 1 0.14 -57.77 -48.15
C MET A 1 0.46 -57.05 -46.87
N GLN A 2 1.62 -56.43 -46.70
CA GLN A 2 2.23 -55.23 -47.33
C GLN A 2 2.14 -54.05 -46.34
N ASN A 3 3.31 -53.74 -45.77
CA ASN A 3 3.64 -52.68 -44.82
C ASN A 3 3.25 -51.29 -45.32
N TYR A 4 2.93 -50.38 -44.40
CA TYR A 4 3.38 -48.99 -44.51
C TYR A 4 3.88 -48.48 -43.15
N VAL A 5 5.21 -48.50 -43.07
CA VAL A 5 6.03 -47.56 -42.32
C VAL A 5 5.79 -46.17 -42.92
N THR A 6 5.47 -45.15 -42.11
CA THR A 6 5.87 -43.77 -42.43
C THR A 6 6.18 -43.02 -41.14
N LEU A 7 7.49 -42.84 -40.96
CA LEU A 7 8.16 -41.92 -40.07
C LEU A 7 8.01 -40.50 -40.65
N ILE A 8 7.54 -39.53 -39.87
CA ILE A 8 7.88 -38.12 -40.11
C ILE A 8 8.49 -37.56 -38.83
N LEU A 9 9.78 -37.28 -38.97
CA LEU A 9 10.65 -36.59 -38.03
C LEU A 9 10.75 -35.16 -38.57
N VAL A 10 10.27 -34.17 -37.82
CA VAL A 10 10.69 -32.77 -38.04
C VAL A 10 11.22 -32.20 -36.73
N VAL A 11 12.45 -31.73 -36.86
CA VAL A 11 13.40 -31.28 -35.86
C VAL A 11 13.13 -29.81 -35.50
N ILE A 12 13.11 -29.55 -34.19
CA ILE A 12 13.61 -28.37 -33.45
C ILE A 12 13.52 -27.01 -34.15
N MET A 13 12.78 -26.09 -33.52
CA MET A 13 13.29 -24.74 -33.31
C MET A 13 13.08 -24.32 -31.86
N ILE A 14 14.21 -24.07 -31.22
CA ILE A 14 14.39 -23.39 -29.95
C ILE A 14 13.68 -22.03 -30.05
N GLY A 15 12.49 -21.94 -29.48
CA GLY A 15 11.88 -20.68 -29.12
C GLY A 15 11.95 -20.59 -27.61
N GLY A 16 13.04 -20.02 -27.10
CA GLY A 16 13.12 -19.65 -25.69
C GLY A 16 11.87 -18.83 -25.37
N PHE A 17 10.99 -19.37 -24.53
CA PHE A 17 10.03 -18.54 -23.82
C PHE A 17 10.86 -17.65 -22.91
N ALA A 18 11.28 -16.52 -23.44
CA ALA A 18 11.55 -15.37 -22.61
C ALA A 18 10.25 -15.12 -21.86
N PHE A 19 10.21 -15.57 -20.59
CA PHE A 19 9.33 -14.98 -19.60
C PHE A 19 9.73 -13.50 -19.56
N ILE A 20 9.14 -12.71 -20.44
CA ILE A 20 9.08 -11.27 -20.28
C ILE A 20 8.12 -11.12 -19.12
N GLY A 21 8.66 -11.16 -17.90
CA GLY A 21 7.98 -10.64 -16.74
C GLY A 21 7.62 -9.21 -17.12
N VAL A 22 6.33 -8.97 -17.36
CA VAL A 22 5.80 -7.62 -17.42
C VAL A 22 6.03 -7.09 -16.02
N ILE A 23 7.17 -6.41 -15.83
CA ILE A 23 7.29 -5.42 -14.78
C ILE A 23 6.29 -4.35 -15.18
N ALA A 24 5.05 -4.52 -14.70
CA ALA A 24 4.12 -3.41 -14.61
C ALA A 24 4.81 -2.41 -13.70
N THR A 25 5.51 -1.44 -14.29
CA THR A 25 5.84 -0.21 -13.59
C THR A 25 4.49 0.41 -13.31
N THR A 26 3.89 0.10 -12.16
CA THR A 26 2.84 0.93 -11.61
C THR A 26 3.52 2.25 -11.30
N THR A 27 3.49 3.17 -12.26
CA THR A 27 3.72 4.56 -11.96
C THR A 27 2.67 4.91 -10.92
N LEU A 28 3.09 5.35 -9.74
CA LEU A 28 2.17 5.95 -8.79
C LEU A 28 1.82 7.34 -9.35
N ALA A 29 1.07 7.34 -10.44
CA ALA A 29 0.43 8.53 -10.94
C ALA A 29 -0.65 8.85 -9.92
N LEU A 30 -0.36 9.87 -9.10
CA LEU A 30 -1.36 10.48 -8.23
C LEU A 30 -2.57 10.85 -9.11
N PRO A 31 -3.75 10.24 -8.91
CA PRO A 31 -4.91 10.55 -9.74
C PRO A 31 -5.32 12.01 -9.54
N LEU A 32 -5.47 12.74 -10.64
CA LEU A 32 -5.67 14.19 -10.71
C LEU A 32 -7.10 14.65 -10.31
N ASP A 33 -7.83 13.88 -9.49
CA ASP A 33 -9.16 14.25 -8.97
C ASP A 33 -9.07 14.93 -7.59
N PHE A 34 -8.17 15.92 -7.47
CA PHE A 34 -7.78 16.64 -6.24
C PHE A 34 -8.78 17.72 -5.75
N LEU A 35 -10.04 17.71 -6.19
CA LEU A 35 -11.01 18.80 -5.94
C LEU A 35 -12.33 18.36 -5.30
N ASP A 36 -12.38 17.16 -4.72
CA ASP A 36 -13.49 16.76 -3.87
C ASP A 36 -13.06 16.87 -2.41
N ASN A 37 -13.58 17.87 -1.68
CA ASN A 37 -13.34 18.11 -0.24
C ASN A 37 -13.76 16.94 0.66
N THR A 38 -14.24 15.85 0.07
CA THR A 38 -14.67 14.61 0.72
C THR A 38 -13.52 13.64 0.99
N TYR A 39 -12.35 13.81 0.36
CA TYR A 39 -11.22 12.90 0.50
C TYR A 39 -10.00 13.55 1.17
N VAL A 40 -9.38 12.78 2.05
CA VAL A 40 -8.05 13.04 2.59
C VAL A 40 -7.10 11.96 2.08
N PHE A 41 -5.82 12.29 1.95
CA PHE A 41 -4.80 11.38 1.44
C PHE A 41 -3.44 11.76 2.03
N GLY A 42 -2.43 10.94 1.78
CA GLY A 42 -1.04 11.29 2.08
C GLY A 42 -0.09 10.11 1.96
N PRO A 43 1.19 10.32 2.30
CA PRO A 43 2.16 9.25 2.31
C PRO A 43 2.01 8.37 3.57
N ILE A 44 2.41 7.10 3.42
CA ILE A 44 2.52 6.12 4.51
C ILE A 44 3.93 5.52 4.54
N THR A 45 4.33 5.05 5.72
CA THR A 45 5.57 4.33 5.97
C THR A 45 5.42 3.33 7.11
N GLY A 46 6.28 2.32 7.12
CA GLY A 46 6.33 1.31 8.17
C GLY A 46 7.62 0.50 8.09
N LEU A 47 7.88 -0.27 9.15
CA LEU A 47 8.94 -1.26 9.22
C LEU A 47 8.35 -2.57 9.75
N THR A 48 8.59 -3.67 9.06
CA THR A 48 8.32 -5.00 9.62
C THR A 48 9.60 -5.57 10.20
N GLN A 49 9.45 -6.39 11.24
CA GLN A 49 10.56 -7.04 11.91
C GLN A 49 10.36 -8.54 11.90
N ASP A 50 11.45 -9.29 11.83
CA ASP A 50 11.45 -10.73 12.07
C ASP A 50 11.31 -11.06 13.56
N ASN A 51 11.27 -12.36 13.88
CA ASN A 51 11.15 -12.85 15.26
C ASN A 51 12.33 -12.44 16.17
N ASN A 52 13.43 -11.94 15.61
CA ASN A 52 14.60 -11.49 16.35
C ASN A 52 14.62 -9.95 16.54
N GLY A 53 13.59 -9.25 16.06
CA GLY A 53 13.51 -7.78 16.08
C GLY A 53 14.38 -7.11 15.00
N THR A 54 14.90 -7.87 14.03
CA THR A 54 15.65 -7.31 12.91
C THR A 54 14.67 -6.86 11.85
N ILE A 55 14.87 -5.67 11.27
CA ILE A 55 14.03 -5.17 10.19
C ILE A 55 14.14 -6.13 8.99
N ASP A 56 13.03 -6.69 8.54
CA ASP A 56 12.97 -7.57 7.35
C ASP A 56 12.44 -6.81 6.12
N TRP A 57 11.54 -5.83 6.33
CA TRP A 57 11.01 -4.98 5.25
C TRP A 57 10.84 -3.52 5.67
N VAL A 58 11.13 -2.63 4.72
CA VAL A 58 10.81 -1.21 4.77
C VAL A 58 9.60 -0.96 3.89
N LEU A 59 8.59 -0.30 4.45
CA LEU A 59 7.32 0.02 3.79
C LEU A 59 7.25 1.51 3.46
N ALA A 60 6.79 1.80 2.26
CA ALA A 60 6.46 3.16 1.83
C ALA A 60 5.27 3.12 0.88
N GLY A 61 4.49 4.19 0.81
CA GLY A 61 3.34 4.20 -0.07
C GLY A 61 2.49 5.45 0.07
N VAL A 62 1.26 5.34 -0.43
CA VAL A 62 0.23 6.39 -0.33
C VAL A 62 -1.10 5.80 0.06
N TRP A 63 -1.94 6.61 0.68
CA TRP A 63 -3.30 6.26 1.06
C TRP A 63 -4.28 7.37 0.67
N ARG A 64 -5.55 7.03 0.52
CA ARG A 64 -6.67 7.94 0.30
C ARG A 64 -7.91 7.41 1.01
N ALA A 65 -8.66 8.28 1.67
CA ALA A 65 -9.89 7.90 2.33
C ALA A 65 -10.96 8.99 2.28
N SER A 66 -12.22 8.57 2.23
CA SER A 66 -13.38 9.37 2.61
C SER A 66 -14.06 8.64 3.75
N LEU A 67 -13.88 9.14 4.98
CA LEU A 67 -14.38 8.50 6.19
C LEU A 67 -15.38 9.43 6.87
N PRO A 68 -16.57 8.94 7.27
CA PRO A 68 -17.58 9.77 7.92
C PRO A 68 -17.09 10.21 9.29
N ASN A 69 -17.69 11.26 9.87
CA ASN A 69 -17.41 11.59 11.26
C ASN A 69 -17.97 10.47 12.17
N ALA A 70 -17.33 10.22 13.32
CA ALA A 70 -17.70 9.09 14.19
C ALA A 70 -19.18 9.09 14.64
N THR A 71 -19.75 10.29 14.83
CA THR A 71 -21.15 10.50 15.21
C THR A 71 -22.14 10.20 14.07
N ASP A 72 -21.67 10.21 12.83
CA ASP A 72 -22.49 10.17 11.62
C ASP A 72 -22.49 8.77 10.97
N ALA A 73 -21.60 7.88 11.43
CA ALA A 73 -21.42 6.53 10.88
C ALA A 73 -22.65 5.62 11.05
N SER A 74 -23.60 5.96 11.93
CA SER A 74 -24.89 5.26 12.03
C SER A 74 -25.82 5.50 10.83
N SER A 75 -25.54 6.49 9.98
CA SER A 75 -26.44 6.93 8.91
C SER A 75 -25.95 6.67 7.49
N ASN A 76 -24.66 6.38 7.25
CA ASN A 76 -24.14 6.23 5.89
C ASN A 76 -22.89 5.34 5.79
N THR A 77 -23.05 4.02 5.89
CA THR A 77 -21.96 3.04 5.69
C THR A 77 -21.49 2.96 4.24
N ASN A 78 -22.35 3.32 3.28
CA ASN A 78 -22.12 3.12 1.84
C ASN A 78 -21.25 4.19 1.16
N SER A 79 -20.94 5.30 1.84
CA SER A 79 -20.07 6.36 1.30
C SER A 79 -18.64 6.31 1.84
N SER A 80 -18.37 5.41 2.80
CA SER A 80 -17.02 5.26 3.36
C SER A 80 -16.11 4.56 2.35
N SER A 81 -14.89 5.05 2.21
CA SER A 81 -13.87 4.41 1.39
C SER A 81 -12.50 4.64 1.98
N PHE A 82 -11.65 3.62 1.88
CA PHE A 82 -10.24 3.68 2.25
C PHE A 82 -9.46 2.79 1.28
N ASN A 83 -8.46 3.39 0.63
CA ASN A 83 -7.56 2.71 -0.27
C ASN A 83 -6.11 3.04 0.08
N ALA A 84 -5.21 2.07 -0.07
CA ALA A 84 -3.78 2.28 0.06
C ALA A 84 -3.00 1.50 -0.99
N ALA A 85 -1.85 2.02 -1.38
CA ALA A 85 -0.83 1.32 -2.16
C ALA A 85 0.46 1.30 -1.35
N ILE A 86 1.04 0.12 -1.17
CA ILE A 86 2.18 -0.13 -0.29
C ILE A 86 3.26 -0.82 -1.12
N GLU A 87 4.46 -0.26 -1.09
CA GLU A 87 5.67 -0.92 -1.56
C GLU A 87 6.48 -1.40 -0.36
N MET A 88 6.96 -2.63 -0.45
CA MET A 88 7.83 -3.27 0.53
C MET A 88 9.19 -3.53 -0.11
N ILE A 89 10.27 -3.08 0.52
CA ILE A 89 11.63 -3.31 0.04
C ILE A 89 12.47 -3.89 1.19
N ARG A 90 13.26 -4.94 0.92
CA ARG A 90 14.21 -5.48 1.91
C ARG A 90 15.28 -4.42 2.23
N PRO A 91 15.83 -4.37 3.46
CA PRO A 91 16.86 -3.38 3.81
C PRO A 91 18.12 -3.40 2.92
N ASP A 92 18.42 -4.54 2.28
CA ASP A 92 19.54 -4.70 1.34
C ASP A 92 19.21 -4.23 -0.10
N GLY A 93 17.96 -3.83 -0.35
CA GLY A 93 17.45 -3.38 -1.64
C GLY A 93 17.10 -4.48 -2.65
N THR A 94 17.27 -5.77 -2.31
CA THR A 94 17.16 -6.87 -3.29
C THR A 94 15.75 -7.42 -3.47
N GLY A 95 14.94 -7.42 -2.40
CA GLY A 95 13.53 -7.84 -2.43
C GLY A 95 12.60 -6.64 -2.59
N ARG A 96 11.61 -6.73 -3.49
CA ARG A 96 10.61 -5.69 -3.73
C ARG A 96 9.24 -6.30 -4.00
N HIS A 97 8.22 -5.87 -3.26
CA HIS A 97 6.81 -6.22 -3.50
C HIS A 97 5.94 -4.97 -3.51
N THR A 98 4.81 -5.05 -4.23
CA THR A 98 3.77 -4.02 -4.23
C THR A 98 2.44 -4.65 -3.82
N HIS A 99 1.72 -3.97 -2.96
CA HIS A 99 0.44 -4.38 -2.40
C HIS A 99 -0.56 -3.22 -2.45
N THR A 100 -1.83 -3.56 -2.40
CA THR A 100 -2.95 -2.63 -2.37
C THR A 100 -3.92 -3.06 -1.29
N VAL A 101 -4.51 -2.07 -0.62
CA VAL A 101 -5.66 -2.24 0.27
C VAL A 101 -6.83 -1.54 -0.42
N THR A 102 -7.91 -2.26 -0.71
CA THR A 102 -9.09 -1.77 -1.45
C THR A 102 -10.39 -2.29 -0.83
N ASP A 103 -11.53 -1.90 -1.41
CA ASP A 103 -12.85 -2.44 -1.09
C ASP A 103 -13.21 -2.32 0.40
N PHE A 104 -12.71 -1.28 1.06
CA PHE A 104 -12.94 -1.09 2.48
C PHE A 104 -14.42 -0.91 2.78
N THR A 105 -14.96 -1.77 3.63
CA THR A 105 -16.34 -1.71 4.11
C THR A 105 -16.35 -1.37 5.59
N LEU A 106 -16.82 -0.17 5.95
CA LEU A 106 -16.92 0.27 7.34
C LEU A 106 -17.97 -0.54 8.10
N LEU A 107 -17.56 -1.16 9.21
CA LEU A 107 -18.44 -1.87 10.13
C LEU A 107 -18.87 -0.99 11.31
N ASN A 108 -17.93 -0.24 11.88
CA ASN A 108 -18.21 0.70 12.97
C ASN A 108 -17.13 1.77 13.05
N SER A 109 -17.48 2.88 13.70
CA SER A 109 -16.52 3.89 14.09
C SER A 109 -16.77 4.39 15.51
N SER A 110 -15.71 4.84 16.17
CA SER A 110 -15.79 5.46 17.49
C SER A 110 -14.80 6.62 17.60
N GLN A 111 -15.12 7.58 18.46
CA GLN A 111 -14.21 8.69 18.77
C GLN A 111 -13.68 8.49 20.19
N SER A 112 -12.39 8.73 20.37
CA SER A 112 -11.72 8.82 21.67
C SER A 112 -11.72 10.25 22.17
N ASP A 113 -11.64 10.40 23.49
CA ASP A 113 -11.44 11.67 24.20
C ASP A 113 -10.16 12.41 23.76
N THR A 114 -9.22 11.71 23.12
CA THR A 114 -7.94 12.25 22.61
C THR A 114 -8.01 12.79 21.18
N ASN A 115 -9.20 13.12 20.65
CA ASN A 115 -9.41 13.56 19.25
C ASN A 115 -8.92 12.55 18.20
N SER A 116 -8.92 11.26 18.55
CA SER A 116 -8.69 10.16 17.61
C SER A 116 -10.03 9.56 17.21
N THR A 117 -10.21 9.26 15.92
CA THR A 117 -11.37 8.51 15.43
C THR A 117 -10.90 7.17 14.88
N PHE A 118 -11.53 6.10 15.35
CA PHE A 118 -11.26 4.72 14.95
C PHE A 118 -12.32 4.29 13.95
N TYR A 119 -11.89 3.69 12.85
CA TYR A 119 -12.73 3.12 11.81
C TYR A 119 -12.36 1.66 11.65
N ASN A 120 -13.28 0.78 12.04
CA ASN A 120 -13.09 -0.66 11.92
C ASN A 120 -13.97 -1.18 10.79
N GLY A 121 -13.37 -1.96 9.91
CA GLY A 121 -14.04 -2.50 8.73
C GLY A 121 -13.35 -3.76 8.24
N THR A 122 -13.72 -4.16 7.03
CA THR A 122 -13.00 -5.19 6.26
C THR A 122 -12.42 -4.57 4.99
N SER A 123 -11.35 -5.14 4.45
CA SER A 123 -10.76 -4.72 3.18
C SER A 123 -10.26 -5.90 2.35
N THR A 124 -9.99 -5.66 1.08
CA THR A 124 -9.25 -6.57 0.19
C THR A 124 -7.77 -6.18 0.19
N VAL A 125 -6.88 -7.14 0.41
CA VAL A 125 -5.42 -6.93 0.35
C VAL A 125 -4.82 -7.76 -0.79
N SER A 126 -4.13 -7.13 -1.73
CA SER A 126 -3.43 -7.90 -2.77
C SER A 126 -2.18 -8.59 -2.20
N LEU A 127 -2.04 -9.89 -2.46
CA LEU A 127 -0.85 -10.69 -2.11
C LEU A 127 -0.33 -11.42 -3.35
N ALA A 128 0.89 -11.95 -3.27
CA ALA A 128 1.52 -12.66 -4.39
C ALA A 128 0.73 -13.91 -4.85
N LYS A 129 0.00 -14.55 -3.93
CA LYS A 129 -0.84 -15.73 -4.22
C LYS A 129 -2.25 -15.37 -4.70
N GLY A 130 -2.58 -14.09 -4.81
CA GLY A 130 -3.91 -13.57 -5.09
C GLY A 130 -4.42 -12.63 -3.99
N PRO A 131 -5.54 -11.94 -4.20
CA PRO A 131 -6.12 -11.06 -3.19
C PRO A 131 -6.68 -11.86 -2.01
N ALA A 132 -6.38 -11.41 -0.81
CA ALA A 132 -7.02 -11.85 0.42
C ALA A 132 -8.22 -10.93 0.70
N LEU A 133 -9.40 -11.53 0.87
CA LEU A 133 -10.68 -10.80 0.98
C LEU A 133 -11.11 -10.69 2.44
N ASP A 134 -11.96 -9.71 2.73
CA ASP A 134 -12.61 -9.51 4.02
C ASP A 134 -11.66 -9.41 5.22
N ILE A 135 -10.47 -8.84 4.99
CA ILE A 135 -9.41 -8.69 5.99
C ILE A 135 -9.85 -7.67 7.04
N PRO A 136 -9.97 -8.04 8.34
CA PRO A 136 -10.24 -7.07 9.37
C PRO A 136 -9.19 -5.96 9.35
N THR A 137 -9.67 -4.73 9.22
CA THR A 137 -8.83 -3.55 8.98
C THR A 137 -9.26 -2.45 9.95
N SER A 138 -8.28 -1.89 10.66
CA SER A 138 -8.49 -0.73 11.51
C SER A 138 -7.74 0.47 10.95
N VAL A 139 -8.46 1.56 10.72
CA VAL A 139 -7.90 2.84 10.31
C VAL A 139 -8.17 3.82 11.45
N THR A 140 -7.12 4.42 11.98
CA THR A 140 -7.25 5.45 13.03
C THR A 140 -6.77 6.78 12.50
N LEU A 141 -7.62 7.80 12.60
CA LEU A 141 -7.26 9.18 12.31
C LEU A 141 -7.08 9.96 13.62
N SER A 142 -5.86 10.38 13.92
CA SER A 142 -5.49 11.08 15.15
C SER A 142 -5.23 12.56 14.90
N ASN A 143 -5.95 13.42 15.63
CA ASN A 143 -5.88 14.88 15.48
C ASN A 143 -6.07 15.37 14.03
N LYS A 144 -6.75 14.58 13.18
CA LYS A 144 -6.93 14.85 11.74
C LYS A 144 -5.63 14.98 10.92
N SER A 145 -4.48 14.58 11.48
CA SER A 145 -3.17 14.78 10.86
C SER A 145 -2.36 13.49 10.70
N ILE A 146 -2.57 12.51 11.58
CA ILE A 146 -1.86 11.23 11.55
C ILE A 146 -2.87 10.12 11.25
N ILE A 147 -2.53 9.25 10.32
CA ILE A 147 -3.25 8.00 10.10
C ILE A 147 -2.42 6.83 10.61
N SER A 148 -3.08 5.85 11.21
CA SER A 148 -2.50 4.53 11.41
C SER A 148 -3.41 3.48 10.79
N ILE A 149 -2.80 2.53 10.10
CA ILE A 149 -3.46 1.45 9.38
C ILE A 149 -2.96 0.14 9.98
N TRP A 150 -3.90 -0.67 10.42
CA TRP A 150 -3.66 -2.00 10.94
C TRP A 150 -4.47 -3.00 10.13
N LEU A 151 -3.79 -4.06 9.70
CA LEU A 151 -4.38 -5.21 9.00
C LEU A 151 -4.23 -6.40 9.93
N ASP A 152 -5.27 -7.20 10.08
CA ASP A 152 -5.22 -8.40 10.90
C ASP A 152 -4.14 -9.37 10.40
N PRO A 153 -3.10 -9.67 11.22
CA PRO A 153 -1.95 -10.45 10.77
C PRO A 153 -2.31 -11.87 10.34
N GLU A 154 -3.19 -12.55 11.09
CA GLU A 154 -3.60 -13.93 10.81
C GLU A 154 -4.29 -14.02 9.44
N SER A 155 -5.16 -13.05 9.14
CA SER A 155 -5.90 -12.99 7.87
C SER A 155 -5.01 -12.76 6.64
N VAL A 156 -3.78 -12.26 6.84
CA VAL A 156 -2.78 -12.07 5.78
C VAL A 156 -1.55 -12.96 5.95
N ASP A 157 -1.65 -14.06 6.71
CA ASP A 157 -0.54 -15.00 6.96
C ASP A 157 0.74 -14.29 7.42
N HIS A 158 0.56 -13.30 8.30
CA HIS A 158 1.61 -12.47 8.89
C HIS A 158 2.49 -11.74 7.86
N HIS A 159 2.02 -11.56 6.61
CA HIS A 159 2.78 -10.98 5.50
C HIS A 159 3.29 -9.55 5.79
N PHE A 160 2.56 -8.81 6.62
CA PHE A 160 2.94 -7.45 7.06
C PHE A 160 3.53 -7.42 8.49
N GLY A 161 3.77 -8.58 9.12
CA GLY A 161 4.26 -8.72 10.49
C GLY A 161 3.18 -8.72 11.58
N ASP A 162 3.50 -9.32 12.74
CA ASP A 162 2.54 -9.67 13.79
C ASP A 162 1.96 -8.50 14.58
N SER A 163 2.72 -7.40 14.71
CA SER A 163 2.33 -6.23 15.49
C SER A 163 2.50 -4.94 14.68
N HIS A 164 2.38 -5.06 13.36
CA HIS A 164 2.73 -3.96 12.48
C HIS A 164 1.58 -2.96 12.34
N THR A 165 1.90 -1.71 12.62
CA THR A 165 1.05 -0.57 12.30
C THR A 165 1.77 0.27 11.25
N ILE A 166 1.11 0.48 10.11
CA ILE A 166 1.59 1.38 9.07
C ILE A 166 1.13 2.79 9.43
N PHE A 167 2.05 3.74 9.54
CA PHE A 167 1.74 5.12 9.87
C PHE A 167 1.79 6.00 8.64
N GLY A 168 0.99 7.05 8.63
CA GLY A 168 1.02 8.07 7.61
C GLY A 168 0.65 9.43 8.14
N ILE A 169 0.80 10.43 7.27
CA ILE A 169 0.29 11.77 7.51
C ILE A 169 -0.87 12.06 6.56
N VAL A 170 -1.74 12.96 6.97
CA VAL A 170 -2.64 13.66 6.05
C VAL A 170 -1.81 14.74 5.36
N ALA A 171 -1.74 14.67 4.03
CA ALA A 171 -1.04 15.65 3.23
C ALA A 171 -1.69 17.03 3.40
N SER A 172 -0.85 18.05 3.63
CA SER A 172 -1.29 19.44 3.63
C SER A 172 -1.10 20.04 2.24
N PRO A 173 -1.83 21.11 1.89
CA PRO A 173 -1.61 21.82 0.63
C PRO A 173 -0.16 22.29 0.43
N GLU A 174 0.56 22.61 1.51
CA GLU A 174 1.98 22.98 1.48
C GLU A 174 2.87 21.78 1.16
N PHE A 175 2.62 20.63 1.78
CA PHE A 175 3.32 19.39 1.47
C PHE A 175 3.13 19.02 -0.01
N ASP A 176 1.89 19.08 -0.51
CA ASP A 176 1.60 18.77 -1.91
C ASP A 176 2.32 19.71 -2.88
N LYS A 177 2.27 21.02 -2.61
CA LYS A 177 3.01 22.02 -3.39
C LYS A 177 4.51 21.77 -3.37
N SER A 178 5.07 21.28 -2.27
CA SER A 178 6.50 20.98 -2.16
C SER A 178 6.91 19.83 -3.09
N ILE A 179 6.04 18.82 -3.26
CA ILE A 179 6.27 17.69 -4.17
C ILE A 179 6.06 18.11 -5.64
N GLN A 180 5.11 19.02 -5.91
CA GLN A 180 4.79 19.47 -7.27
C GLN A 180 5.80 20.50 -7.83
N ASN A 181 6.26 21.45 -7.00
CA ASN A 181 7.01 22.61 -7.46
C ASN A 181 8.53 22.53 -7.24
N SER A 182 9.03 21.48 -6.58
CA SER A 182 10.46 21.36 -6.30
C SER A 182 11.12 20.40 -7.30
N PRO A 183 12.02 20.86 -8.21
CA PRO A 183 13.13 20.00 -8.53
C PRO A 183 13.83 19.73 -7.20
N LEU A 184 13.89 18.47 -6.76
CA LEU A 184 14.72 18.07 -5.62
C LEU A 184 16.12 18.64 -5.87
N HIS A 185 16.43 19.77 -5.27
CA HIS A 185 17.63 20.52 -5.57
C HIS A 185 18.79 19.64 -5.09
N ASN A 186 19.60 19.18 -6.04
CA ASN A 186 20.77 18.36 -5.75
C ASN A 186 21.69 19.22 -4.89
N GLY A 187 21.72 18.95 -3.59
CA GLY A 187 22.45 19.72 -2.60
C GLY A 187 23.97 19.57 -2.77
N ALA A 188 24.51 20.16 -3.83
CA ALA A 188 25.92 20.55 -3.92
C ALA A 188 26.06 21.91 -3.21
N GLY A 189 25.70 21.95 -1.93
CA GLY A 189 25.87 23.08 -1.03
C GLY A 189 27.00 22.77 -0.07
N ASN A 190 28.15 23.39 -0.32
CA ASN A 190 29.39 23.32 0.44
C ASN A 190 29.17 23.48 1.96
N ASN A 191 29.29 22.39 2.73
CA ASN A 191 29.45 22.47 4.19
C ASN A 191 30.92 22.23 4.53
N THR A 192 31.68 23.33 4.61
CA THR A 192 32.81 23.41 5.52
C THR A 192 32.27 23.19 6.93
N LEU A 193 32.70 22.08 7.55
CA LEU A 193 32.55 21.84 8.96
C LEU A 193 33.49 22.79 9.70
N ASP A 194 32.93 23.82 10.34
CA ASP A 194 33.62 24.55 11.39
C ASP A 194 33.06 24.09 12.74
N HIS A 195 33.96 23.40 13.46
CA HIS A 195 34.06 23.08 14.89
C HIS A 195 32.83 23.15 15.81
#